data_AF-R0EWU1-F1
#
_entry.id   AF-R0EWU1-F1
#
_cell.length_a   1.000
_cell.length_b   1.000
_cell.length_c   1.000
_cell.angle_alpha   90.00
_cell.angle_beta   90.00
_cell.angle_gamma   90.00
#
_symmetry.space_group_name_H-M   'P 1'
#
loop_
_entity.id
_entity.type
_entity.pdbx_description
1 polymer ?
#
loop_
_entity_poly.entity_id
_entity_poly.type
_entity_poly.pdbx_seq_one_letter_code
_entity_poly.pdbx_strand_id
1 'polypeptide(L)'
;MLSSLYSPLVSTGHFHCHNHHQNHLSPPSTLASPPCLYQRGKETRSVITLSSDSMELCGVDSEGKQFDSVQEMWREEIGEEGDETRKTQWYRDGVSYWEGVEASVDGVLGGYGHVNDADIIGSEVFLKTLMEERLVNGGANQHLVALDCGSGIGRITKNLLIRYFNEVDLLEPVEQFLDAARENLATTGSETHKATNFFCIPLQEFTPAAGRYDVIWVQWCIGHLTDDDFVSFFNRAKGCLKPGGFFVVKENNAKRGFVLDKEDHSITRSDPYFKQLFRRCGLHLYRTKDQKGLPEELFAVKMYALTVDTPPKIHRTRSKTQSNRPQIIK
;
A
#
# COMPACT_ATOMS: atom_id res chain seq x y z
N MET A 1 -39.84 13.15 -0.99
CA MET A 1 -39.69 11.77 -0.48
C MET A 1 -38.98 10.95 -1.52
N LEU A 2 -37.79 10.46 -1.22
CA LEU A 2 -37.09 9.36 -1.90
C LEU A 2 -35.91 9.02 -0.98
N SER A 3 -36.05 7.94 -0.21
CA SER A 3 -35.14 7.56 0.85
C SER A 3 -34.15 6.51 0.37
N SER A 4 -32.89 6.74 0.74
CA SER A 4 -31.79 5.78 0.86
C SER A 4 -32.18 4.30 0.88
N LEU A 5 -31.53 3.50 0.03
CA LEU A 5 -31.43 2.05 0.15
C LEU A 5 -29.98 1.69 0.52
N TYR A 6 -29.68 1.72 1.81
CA TYR A 6 -28.64 0.88 2.41
C TYR A 6 -29.27 -0.47 2.73
N SER A 7 -28.55 -1.57 2.46
CA SER A 7 -29.02 -2.93 2.74
C SER A 7 -28.03 -3.64 3.66
N PRO A 8 -28.29 -3.72 4.98
CA PRO A 8 -27.45 -4.45 5.93
C PRO A 8 -27.93 -5.91 6.07
N LEU A 9 -27.02 -6.88 6.21
CA LEU A 9 -27.39 -8.23 6.65
C LEU A 9 -26.55 -8.71 7.83
N VAL A 10 -27.26 -8.76 8.95
CA VAL A 10 -26.91 -9.18 10.30
C VAL A 10 -26.53 -10.67 10.38
N SER A 11 -25.61 -11.01 11.29
CA SER A 11 -25.74 -12.24 12.09
C SER A 11 -25.29 -12.02 13.54
N THR A 12 -26.19 -12.27 14.50
CA THR A 12 -25.94 -12.07 15.93
C THR A 12 -25.64 -13.38 16.66
N GLY A 13 -24.51 -13.45 17.36
CA GLY A 13 -24.20 -14.51 18.33
C GLY A 13 -24.08 -13.95 19.76
N HIS A 14 -25.07 -14.19 20.61
CA HIS A 14 -24.98 -13.89 22.04
C HIS A 14 -24.26 -15.01 22.80
N PHE A 15 -23.24 -14.68 23.60
CA PHE A 15 -22.85 -15.49 24.76
C PHE A 15 -22.66 -14.63 26.00
N HIS A 16 -23.24 -15.07 27.13
CA HIS A 16 -23.13 -14.41 28.42
C HIS A 16 -21.76 -14.63 29.05
N CYS A 17 -21.23 -13.60 29.71
CA CYS A 17 -20.17 -13.72 30.71
C CYS A 17 -20.74 -13.33 32.10
N HIS A 18 -20.18 -13.90 33.18
CA HIS A 18 -20.63 -13.66 34.55
C HIS A 18 -19.45 -13.60 35.52
N ASN A 19 -19.44 -12.54 36.36
CA ASN A 19 -18.74 -12.43 37.66
C ASN A 19 -17.18 -12.41 37.66
N HIS A 20 -16.47 -11.79 38.61
CA HIS A 20 -16.85 -11.14 39.88
C HIS A 20 -15.83 -10.02 40.32
N HIS A 21 -16.32 -9.02 41.06
CA HIS A 21 -15.67 -8.22 42.14
C HIS A 21 -14.32 -7.45 41.97
N GLN A 22 -14.47 -6.11 41.93
CA GLN A 22 -13.95 -5.10 42.89
C GLN A 22 -12.70 -5.40 43.76
N ASN A 23 -11.75 -4.45 43.80
CA ASN A 23 -11.52 -3.65 45.02
C ASN A 23 -10.78 -2.31 44.79
N HIS A 24 -11.03 -1.34 45.67
CA HIS A 24 -10.42 0.02 45.67
C HIS A 24 -9.01 0.04 46.26
N LEU A 25 -8.23 1.10 45.97
CA LEU A 25 -7.64 2.04 46.96
C LEU A 25 -6.90 3.21 46.29
N SER A 26 -6.81 4.35 46.97
CA SER A 26 -6.08 5.57 46.54
C SER A 26 -5.56 6.34 47.79
N PRO A 27 -4.90 7.51 47.72
CA PRO A 27 -3.47 7.64 48.00
C PRO A 27 -3.17 8.62 49.17
N PRO A 28 -1.91 9.04 49.39
CA PRO A 28 -1.60 10.26 50.15
C PRO A 28 -0.60 11.25 49.51
N SER A 29 -0.64 12.50 50.00
CA SER A 29 0.22 13.66 49.65
C SER A 29 1.17 14.03 50.82
N THR A 30 1.98 15.10 50.88
CA THR A 30 2.10 16.43 50.21
C THR A 30 3.52 17.01 50.49
N LEU A 31 3.94 18.14 49.86
CA LEU A 31 4.84 19.23 50.39
C LEU A 31 5.34 20.15 49.22
N ALA A 32 4.81 21.37 48.99
CA ALA A 32 5.22 22.72 49.52
C ALA A 32 6.59 23.27 49.01
N SER A 33 6.69 24.20 48.01
CA SER A 33 6.50 25.70 48.02
C SER A 33 7.77 26.52 48.36
N PRO A 34 7.96 27.82 47.98
CA PRO A 34 7.45 28.70 46.88
C PRO A 34 8.60 29.62 46.29
N PRO A 35 8.42 30.92 45.87
CA PRO A 35 7.61 31.54 44.80
C PRO A 35 8.42 32.37 43.75
N CYS A 36 7.84 32.74 42.59
CA CYS A 36 8.16 34.04 41.96
C CYS A 36 7.14 34.60 40.93
N LEU A 37 6.76 35.86 41.17
CA LEU A 37 6.44 36.96 40.24
C LEU A 37 5.45 36.78 39.06
N TYR A 38 4.31 37.44 39.22
CA TYR A 38 3.41 37.97 38.18
C TYR A 38 4.13 38.60 36.97
N GLN A 39 3.79 38.16 35.75
CA GLN A 39 3.78 39.03 34.56
C GLN A 39 2.54 38.75 33.70
N ARG A 40 1.84 39.83 33.34
CA ARG A 40 0.55 39.81 32.63
C ARG A 40 0.77 39.89 31.12
N GLY A 41 1.09 38.77 30.48
CA GLY A 41 1.20 38.65 29.03
C GLY A 41 -0.18 38.69 28.36
N LYS A 42 -0.31 39.44 27.26
CA LYS A 42 -1.56 39.48 26.46
C LYS A 42 -1.66 38.21 25.61
N GLU A 43 -2.77 37.49 25.69
CA GLU A 43 -3.10 36.42 24.73
C GLU A 43 -3.37 37.01 23.35
N THR A 44 -2.38 37.01 22.47
CA THR A 44 -2.64 37.01 21.03
C THR A 44 -2.93 35.58 20.61
N ARG A 45 -4.22 35.25 20.48
CA ARG A 45 -4.72 33.97 19.98
C ARG A 45 -4.24 33.77 18.54
N SER A 46 -3.09 33.13 18.36
CA SER A 46 -2.57 32.78 17.03
C SER A 46 -3.52 31.77 16.40
N VAL A 47 -4.25 32.20 15.37
CA VAL A 47 -4.91 31.27 14.46
C VAL A 47 -3.81 30.47 13.80
N ILE A 48 -3.64 29.22 14.23
CA ILE A 48 -2.72 28.28 13.60
C ILE A 48 -3.32 27.98 12.22
N THR A 49 -2.82 28.67 11.19
CA THR A 49 -3.04 28.27 9.81
C THR A 49 -2.33 26.94 9.61
N LEU A 50 -3.07 25.85 9.76
CA LEU A 50 -2.67 24.51 9.33
C LEU A 50 -2.08 24.63 7.92
N SER A 51 -0.86 24.13 7.75
CA SER A 51 -0.20 24.15 6.44
C SER A 51 -0.99 23.27 5.47
N SER A 52 -0.92 23.57 4.17
CA SER A 52 -1.58 22.77 3.13
C SER A 52 -1.22 21.27 3.25
N ASP A 53 0.04 20.98 3.60
CA ASP A 53 0.55 19.62 3.79
C ASP A 53 -0.09 18.89 4.99
N SER A 54 -0.51 19.60 6.04
CA SER A 54 -1.15 18.98 7.22
C SER A 54 -2.62 18.58 6.97
N MET A 55 -3.32 19.29 6.06
CA MET A 55 -4.67 18.91 5.63
C MET A 55 -4.69 17.72 4.65
N GLU A 56 -3.55 17.29 4.11
CA GLU A 56 -3.46 16.11 3.25
C GLU A 56 -3.31 14.78 4.03
N LEU A 57 -3.22 14.83 5.36
CA LEU A 57 -2.96 13.67 6.24
C LEU A 57 -4.00 13.45 7.37
N CYS A 58 -5.14 14.13 7.32
CA CYS A 58 -6.33 13.70 8.06
C CYS A 58 -6.97 12.48 7.37
N GLY A 59 -7.88 11.78 8.05
CA GLY A 59 -8.52 10.59 7.49
C GLY A 59 -9.80 10.19 8.19
N VAL A 60 -10.35 9.07 7.75
CA VAL A 60 -11.61 8.48 8.25
C VAL A 60 -11.48 6.96 8.28
N ASP A 61 -12.17 6.27 9.19
CA ASP A 61 -12.30 4.81 9.14
C ASP A 61 -13.59 4.33 8.44
N SER A 62 -13.72 3.02 8.21
CA SER A 62 -14.92 2.42 7.60
C SER A 62 -16.17 2.53 8.48
N GLU A 63 -16.04 2.88 9.78
CA GLU A 63 -17.15 3.20 10.68
C GLU A 63 -17.54 4.71 10.66
N GLY A 64 -16.74 5.56 10.01
CA GLY A 64 -16.99 6.98 9.81
C GLY A 64 -16.33 7.92 10.83
N LYS A 65 -15.55 7.39 11.78
CA LYS A 65 -14.78 8.21 12.73
C LYS A 65 -13.71 9.00 11.98
N GLN A 66 -13.60 10.29 12.30
CA GLN A 66 -12.58 11.17 11.74
C GLN A 66 -11.31 11.13 12.58
N PHE A 67 -10.16 11.29 11.93
CA PHE A 67 -8.85 11.48 12.54
C PHE A 67 -8.25 12.79 12.02
N ASP A 68 -7.80 13.66 12.93
CA ASP A 68 -7.16 14.93 12.58
C ASP A 68 -5.76 14.71 11.98
N SER A 69 -5.14 13.56 12.27
CA SER A 69 -3.83 13.19 11.71
C SER A 69 -3.58 11.68 11.63
N VAL A 70 -2.66 11.28 10.75
CA VAL A 70 -2.13 9.91 10.72
C VAL A 70 -1.43 9.50 12.02
N GLN A 71 -0.80 10.43 12.75
CA GLN A 71 -0.13 10.15 14.05
C GLN A 71 -1.11 9.92 15.20
N GLU A 72 -2.34 10.41 15.08
CA GLU A 72 -3.45 10.08 15.98
C GLU A 72 -3.97 8.67 15.66
N MET A 73 -4.26 8.39 14.39
CA MET A 73 -4.76 7.08 13.96
C MET A 73 -3.79 5.94 14.30
N TRP A 74 -2.49 6.03 13.97
CA TRP A 74 -1.56 4.96 14.32
C TRP A 74 -1.42 4.78 15.83
N ARG A 75 -1.43 5.86 16.62
CA ARG A 75 -1.41 5.77 18.08
C ARG A 75 -2.64 5.04 18.62
N GLU A 76 -3.79 5.28 17.99
CA GLU A 76 -5.01 4.59 18.35
C GLU A 76 -5.00 3.12 17.93
N GLU A 77 -4.55 2.76 16.73
CA GLU A 77 -4.56 1.37 16.24
C GLU A 77 -3.44 0.51 16.86
N ILE A 78 -2.19 0.97 16.76
CA ILE A 78 -0.99 0.20 17.13
C ILE A 78 -0.30 0.66 18.41
N GLY A 79 -0.84 1.64 19.13
CA GLY A 79 -0.30 2.13 20.40
C GLY A 79 0.80 3.18 20.25
N GLU A 80 1.44 3.54 21.37
CA GLU A 80 2.60 4.44 21.38
C GLU A 80 3.82 3.77 20.73
N GLU A 81 4.80 4.58 20.32
CA GLU A 81 6.04 4.09 19.71
C GLU A 81 6.76 3.10 20.65
N GLY A 82 6.86 1.84 20.22
CA GLY A 82 7.39 0.72 21.02
C GLY A 82 6.35 -0.22 21.66
N ASP A 83 5.04 0.00 21.47
CA ASP A 83 4.00 -0.97 21.82
C ASP A 83 3.92 -2.12 20.79
N GLU A 84 4.88 -3.04 20.87
CA GLU A 84 4.92 -4.22 20.01
C GLU A 84 3.70 -5.14 20.19
N THR A 85 2.96 -5.04 21.30
CA THR A 85 1.79 -5.91 21.53
C THR A 85 0.65 -5.54 20.60
N ARG A 86 0.31 -4.25 20.54
CA ARG A 86 -0.79 -3.75 19.70
C ARG A 86 -0.42 -3.77 18.23
N LYS A 87 0.82 -3.44 17.89
CA LYS A 87 1.37 -3.60 16.54
C LYS A 87 1.35 -5.06 16.06
N THR A 88 1.70 -6.02 16.90
CA THR A 88 1.58 -7.46 16.57
C THR A 88 0.12 -7.86 16.37
N GLN A 89 -0.80 -7.32 17.17
CA GLN A 89 -2.23 -7.62 17.06
C GLN A 89 -2.82 -7.09 15.74
N TRP A 90 -2.51 -5.86 15.33
CA TRP A 90 -2.87 -5.29 14.02
C TRP A 90 -2.51 -6.24 12.87
N TYR A 91 -1.28 -6.74 12.85
CA TYR A 91 -0.83 -7.67 11.80
C TYR A 91 -1.49 -9.05 11.87
N ARG A 92 -1.75 -9.56 13.09
CA ARG A 92 -2.47 -10.82 13.27
C ARG A 92 -3.90 -10.73 12.76
N ASP A 93 -4.59 -9.64 13.04
CA ASP A 93 -5.99 -9.48 12.65
C ASP A 93 -6.13 -9.31 11.13
N GLY A 94 -5.23 -8.56 10.49
CA GLY A 94 -5.19 -8.46 9.03
C GLY A 94 -4.88 -9.79 8.32
N VAL A 95 -3.99 -10.63 8.88
CA VAL A 95 -3.77 -11.99 8.35
C VAL A 95 -4.99 -12.88 8.59
N SER A 96 -5.58 -12.84 9.79
CA SER A 96 -6.76 -13.62 10.17
C SER A 96 -7.99 -13.32 9.30
N TYR A 97 -8.16 -12.08 8.83
CA TYR A 97 -9.16 -11.73 7.82
C TYR A 97 -8.97 -12.55 6.54
N TRP A 98 -7.77 -12.53 5.97
CA TRP A 98 -7.46 -13.24 4.72
C TRP A 98 -7.41 -14.77 4.86
N GLU A 99 -7.12 -15.31 6.05
CA GLU A 99 -7.33 -16.73 6.38
C GLU A 99 -8.82 -17.14 6.28
N GLY A 100 -9.76 -16.21 6.49
CA GLY A 100 -11.19 -16.41 6.31
C GLY A 100 -11.69 -16.28 4.86
N VAL A 101 -10.87 -15.80 3.93
CA VAL A 101 -11.25 -15.53 2.53
C VAL A 101 -11.00 -16.77 1.65
N GLU A 102 -11.90 -17.03 0.69
CA GLU A 102 -11.74 -18.13 -0.26
C GLU A 102 -10.47 -17.96 -1.12
N ALA A 103 -9.70 -19.04 -1.29
CA ALA A 103 -8.52 -19.10 -2.16
C ALA A 103 -8.89 -19.13 -3.66
N SER A 104 -9.69 -18.16 -4.12
CA SER A 104 -10.15 -18.01 -5.50
C SER A 104 -9.81 -16.63 -6.07
N VAL A 105 -9.94 -16.47 -7.39
CA VAL A 105 -9.73 -15.17 -8.06
C VAL A 105 -10.73 -14.13 -7.57
N ASP A 106 -11.93 -14.54 -7.17
CA ASP A 106 -12.98 -13.66 -6.66
C ASP A 106 -12.70 -13.27 -5.20
N GLY A 107 -12.27 -14.23 -4.36
CA GLY A 107 -11.86 -13.99 -2.97
C GLY A 107 -10.71 -12.99 -2.86
N VAL A 108 -9.60 -13.21 -3.57
CA VAL A 108 -8.46 -12.26 -3.57
C VAL A 108 -8.73 -10.94 -4.30
N LEU A 109 -9.94 -10.75 -4.83
CA LEU A 109 -10.44 -9.49 -5.39
C LEU A 109 -11.68 -8.96 -4.65
N GLY A 110 -12.00 -9.48 -3.45
CA GLY A 110 -13.10 -8.99 -2.61
C GLY A 110 -14.48 -9.08 -3.28
N GLY A 111 -14.74 -10.11 -4.08
CA GLY A 111 -15.98 -10.27 -4.86
C GLY A 111 -15.98 -9.54 -6.22
N TYR A 112 -14.86 -8.93 -6.61
CA TYR A 112 -14.69 -8.26 -7.90
C TYR A 112 -13.87 -9.09 -8.91
N GLY A 113 -13.99 -10.42 -8.91
CA GLY A 113 -13.26 -11.33 -9.81
C GLY A 113 -13.38 -10.95 -11.30
N HIS A 114 -14.50 -10.35 -11.68
CA HIS A 114 -14.78 -9.83 -13.02
C HIS A 114 -13.85 -8.68 -13.47
N VAL A 115 -13.12 -8.01 -12.57
CA VAL A 115 -12.19 -6.92 -12.94
C VAL A 115 -10.77 -7.41 -13.27
N ASN A 116 -10.48 -8.71 -13.09
CA ASN A 116 -9.17 -9.30 -13.30
C ASN A 116 -8.55 -8.92 -14.66
N ASP A 117 -9.31 -9.03 -15.75
CA ASP A 117 -8.77 -8.83 -17.09
C ASP A 117 -8.40 -7.35 -17.33
N ALA A 118 -9.23 -6.42 -16.84
CA ALA A 118 -8.93 -4.99 -16.89
C ALA A 118 -7.68 -4.65 -16.06
N ASP A 119 -7.55 -5.24 -14.87
CA ASP A 119 -6.36 -5.13 -14.02
C ASP A 119 -5.09 -5.60 -14.75
N ILE A 120 -5.11 -6.82 -15.29
CA ILE A 120 -3.97 -7.45 -15.98
C ILE A 120 -3.59 -6.67 -17.25
N ILE A 121 -4.55 -6.27 -18.10
CA ILE A 121 -4.28 -5.45 -19.30
C ILE A 121 -3.66 -4.09 -18.91
N GLY A 122 -4.18 -3.46 -17.86
CA GLY A 122 -3.67 -2.20 -17.33
C GLY A 122 -2.22 -2.31 -16.87
N SER A 123 -1.92 -3.38 -16.13
CA SER A 123 -0.58 -3.74 -15.62
C SER A 123 0.39 -4.10 -16.75
N GLU A 124 -0.02 -4.93 -17.72
CA GLU A 124 0.83 -5.38 -18.83
C GLU A 124 1.33 -4.23 -19.68
N VAL A 125 0.43 -3.31 -20.06
CA VAL A 125 0.83 -2.11 -20.80
C VAL A 125 1.78 -1.22 -19.99
N PHE A 126 1.67 -1.19 -18.66
CA PHE A 126 2.61 -0.44 -17.82
C PHE A 126 3.97 -1.13 -17.73
N LEU A 127 3.98 -2.43 -17.45
CA LEU A 127 5.18 -3.27 -17.34
C LEU A 127 6.00 -3.23 -18.63
N LYS A 128 5.39 -3.49 -19.79
CA LYS A 128 6.10 -3.48 -21.08
C LYS A 128 6.82 -2.16 -21.34
N THR A 129 6.15 -1.03 -21.07
CA THR A 129 6.79 0.30 -21.20
C THR A 129 7.99 0.45 -20.27
N LEU A 130 7.91 -0.05 -19.02
CA LEU A 130 9.04 0.00 -18.10
C LEU A 130 10.19 -0.92 -18.54
N MET A 131 9.89 -2.12 -19.03
CA MET A 131 10.91 -3.04 -19.58
C MET A 131 11.63 -2.40 -20.78
N GLU A 132 10.88 -1.80 -21.71
CA GLU A 132 11.40 -1.04 -22.86
C GLU A 132 12.21 0.20 -22.47
N GLU A 133 11.88 0.87 -21.35
CA GLU A 133 12.58 2.05 -20.87
C GLU A 133 13.81 1.72 -19.98
N ARG A 134 13.87 0.52 -19.37
CA ARG A 134 14.81 0.22 -18.26
C ARG A 134 15.66 -1.04 -18.42
N LEU A 135 15.13 -2.09 -19.04
CA LEU A 135 15.77 -3.42 -19.09
C LEU A 135 16.37 -3.76 -20.48
N VAL A 136 16.20 -2.88 -21.48
CA VAL A 136 16.68 -3.11 -22.86
C VAL A 136 18.19 -3.35 -22.99
N ASN A 137 19.00 -2.83 -22.07
CA ASN A 137 20.46 -2.92 -22.16
C ASN A 137 21.05 -4.31 -21.82
N GLY A 138 20.25 -5.28 -21.35
CA GLY A 138 20.74 -6.63 -21.05
C GLY A 138 20.88 -7.58 -22.24
N GLY A 139 20.39 -7.18 -23.43
CA GLY A 139 20.32 -8.03 -24.60
C GLY A 139 19.23 -9.11 -24.52
N ALA A 140 19.02 -9.82 -25.63
CA ALA A 140 17.87 -10.74 -25.80
C ALA A 140 17.85 -11.98 -24.88
N ASN A 141 18.92 -12.21 -24.11
CA ASN A 141 19.09 -13.38 -23.24
C ASN A 141 19.33 -13.00 -21.74
N GLN A 142 18.94 -11.80 -21.29
CA GLN A 142 19.04 -11.46 -19.86
C GLN A 142 18.09 -12.36 -19.05
N HIS A 143 18.61 -13.02 -18.01
CA HIS A 143 17.80 -13.81 -17.07
C HIS A 143 17.09 -12.87 -16.08
N LEU A 144 15.81 -12.63 -16.36
CA LEU A 144 14.95 -11.71 -15.61
C LEU A 144 14.23 -12.44 -14.47
N VAL A 145 14.22 -11.85 -13.28
CA VAL A 145 13.63 -12.41 -12.07
C VAL A 145 12.70 -11.38 -11.43
N ALA A 146 11.48 -11.78 -11.09
CA ALA A 146 10.52 -10.95 -10.39
C ALA A 146 10.16 -11.50 -9.00
N LEU A 147 9.67 -10.62 -8.13
CA LEU A 147 9.01 -10.94 -6.88
C LEU A 147 7.56 -10.45 -6.94
N ASP A 148 6.60 -11.32 -6.62
CA ASP A 148 5.19 -11.01 -6.46
C ASP A 148 4.89 -10.90 -4.95
N CYS A 149 4.69 -9.68 -4.45
CA CYS A 149 4.50 -9.37 -3.04
C CYS A 149 3.02 -9.28 -2.67
N GLY A 150 2.59 -10.02 -1.64
CA GLY A 150 1.17 -10.23 -1.35
C GLY A 150 0.53 -10.99 -2.51
N SER A 151 1.19 -12.06 -2.97
CA SER A 151 0.83 -12.73 -4.22
C SER A 151 -0.53 -13.41 -4.19
N GLY A 152 -1.09 -13.65 -3.00
CA GLY A 152 -2.26 -14.49 -2.78
C GLY A 152 -2.08 -15.83 -3.51
N ILE A 153 -3.12 -16.22 -4.24
CA ILE A 153 -3.15 -17.43 -5.09
C ILE A 153 -2.27 -17.36 -6.37
N GLY A 154 -1.30 -16.43 -6.43
CA GLY A 154 -0.42 -16.24 -7.58
C GLY A 154 -1.10 -15.63 -8.80
N ARG A 155 -2.19 -14.86 -8.61
CA ARG A 155 -3.02 -14.31 -9.71
C ARG A 155 -2.22 -13.42 -10.66
N ILE A 156 -1.36 -12.55 -10.13
CA ILE A 156 -0.49 -11.66 -10.89
C ILE A 156 0.65 -12.46 -11.54
N THR A 157 1.31 -13.34 -10.80
CA THR A 157 2.30 -14.27 -11.36
C THR A 157 1.77 -15.03 -12.58
N LYS A 158 0.61 -15.69 -12.47
CA LYS A 158 -0.03 -16.52 -13.49
C LYS A 158 -0.40 -15.73 -14.74
N ASN A 159 -1.07 -14.60 -14.57
CA ASN A 159 -1.66 -13.84 -15.66
C ASN A 159 -0.74 -12.74 -16.22
N LEU A 160 0.36 -12.42 -15.56
CA LEU A 160 1.28 -11.36 -15.98
C LEU A 160 2.76 -11.77 -15.90
N LEU A 161 3.33 -11.91 -14.70
CA LEU A 161 4.78 -11.88 -14.52
C LEU A 161 5.49 -13.05 -15.22
N ILE A 162 4.92 -14.27 -15.16
CA ILE A 162 5.51 -15.46 -15.78
C ILE A 162 5.66 -15.35 -17.31
N ARG A 163 4.93 -14.43 -17.97
CA ARG A 163 5.05 -14.15 -19.41
C ARG A 163 6.27 -13.30 -19.78
N TYR A 164 6.92 -12.68 -18.79
CA TYR A 164 7.96 -11.66 -18.97
C TYR A 164 9.25 -11.94 -18.17
N PHE A 165 9.17 -12.69 -17.07
CA PHE A 165 10.29 -13.03 -16.20
C PHE A 165 10.57 -14.54 -16.23
N ASN A 166 11.84 -14.91 -16.20
CA ASN A 166 12.29 -16.31 -16.26
C ASN A 166 12.03 -17.05 -14.93
N GLU A 167 12.20 -16.34 -13.82
CA GLU A 167 11.79 -16.80 -12.49
C GLU A 167 10.85 -15.77 -11.88
N VAL A 168 9.78 -16.24 -11.24
CA VAL A 168 8.95 -15.42 -10.35
C VAL A 168 8.97 -16.07 -8.97
N ASP A 169 9.35 -15.31 -7.95
CA ASP A 169 9.16 -15.70 -6.56
C ASP A 169 7.87 -15.10 -6.03
N LEU A 170 7.19 -15.84 -5.15
CA LEU A 170 5.94 -15.44 -4.51
C LEU A 170 6.19 -15.20 -3.01
N LEU A 171 5.58 -14.17 -2.47
CA LEU A 171 5.62 -13.81 -1.05
C LEU A 171 4.21 -13.55 -0.55
N GLU A 172 3.75 -14.39 0.38
CA GLU A 172 2.37 -14.38 0.89
C GLU A 172 2.36 -14.91 2.32
N PRO A 173 1.88 -14.17 3.33
CA PRO A 173 1.76 -14.70 4.70
C PRO A 173 0.68 -15.78 4.87
N VAL A 174 -0.36 -15.83 4.03
CA VAL A 174 -1.49 -16.76 4.19
C VAL A 174 -1.19 -18.11 3.51
N GLU A 175 -0.98 -19.16 4.31
CA GLU A 175 -0.53 -20.48 3.84
C GLU A 175 -1.46 -21.09 2.79
N GLN A 176 -2.79 -21.06 3.02
CA GLN A 176 -3.78 -21.60 2.07
C GLN A 176 -3.76 -20.90 0.70
N PHE A 177 -3.42 -19.61 0.65
CA PHE A 177 -3.28 -18.88 -0.61
C PHE A 177 -2.00 -19.30 -1.33
N LEU A 178 -0.90 -19.48 -0.60
CA LEU A 178 0.37 -19.90 -1.17
C LEU A 178 0.29 -21.33 -1.70
N ASP A 179 -0.46 -22.22 -1.06
CA ASP A 179 -0.72 -23.58 -1.56
C ASP A 179 -1.62 -23.57 -2.81
N ALA A 180 -2.71 -22.79 -2.80
CA ALA A 180 -3.50 -22.57 -4.01
C ALA A 180 -2.67 -21.93 -5.14
N ALA A 181 -1.66 -21.11 -4.83
CA ALA A 181 -0.72 -20.58 -5.81
C ALA A 181 0.15 -21.69 -6.42
N ARG A 182 0.65 -22.65 -5.63
CA ARG A 182 1.40 -23.81 -6.13
C ARG A 182 0.56 -24.61 -7.11
N GLU A 183 -0.68 -24.94 -6.77
CA GLU A 183 -1.60 -25.66 -7.66
C GLU A 183 -1.90 -24.87 -8.93
N ASN A 184 -2.21 -23.58 -8.79
CA ASN A 184 -2.51 -22.69 -9.92
C ASN A 184 -1.35 -22.55 -10.91
N LEU A 185 -0.11 -22.66 -10.42
CA LEU A 185 1.11 -22.41 -11.19
C LEU A 185 1.83 -23.70 -11.62
N ALA A 186 1.49 -24.87 -11.07
CA ALA A 186 2.15 -26.15 -11.36
C ALA A 186 2.22 -26.53 -12.85
N THR A 187 1.26 -26.07 -13.65
CA THR A 187 1.20 -26.27 -15.11
C THR A 187 1.30 -24.98 -15.91
N THR A 188 1.59 -23.85 -15.25
CA THR A 188 1.72 -22.53 -15.90
C THR A 188 3.20 -22.22 -16.15
N GLY A 189 3.53 -21.78 -17.37
CA GLY A 189 4.87 -21.33 -17.75
C GLY A 189 5.62 -22.34 -18.61
N SER A 190 6.94 -22.38 -18.45
CA SER A 190 7.87 -23.27 -19.16
C SER A 190 9.15 -23.50 -18.36
N GLU A 191 10.06 -24.36 -18.83
CA GLU A 191 11.39 -24.53 -18.24
C GLU A 191 12.17 -23.23 -18.06
N THR A 192 11.95 -22.26 -18.95
CA THR A 192 12.60 -20.95 -18.98
C THR A 192 11.79 -19.83 -18.33
N HIS A 193 10.55 -20.09 -17.88
CA HIS A 193 9.62 -19.11 -17.32
C HIS A 193 8.73 -19.76 -16.26
N LYS A 194 9.09 -19.69 -14.98
CA LYS A 194 8.39 -20.43 -13.91
C LYS A 194 8.32 -19.74 -12.56
N ALA A 195 7.27 -20.05 -11.81
CA ALA A 195 7.22 -19.80 -10.38
C ALA A 195 8.29 -20.66 -9.68
N THR A 196 9.14 -20.04 -8.86
CA THR A 196 10.38 -20.67 -8.37
C THR A 196 10.38 -20.82 -6.86
N ASN A 197 10.40 -19.72 -6.09
CA ASN A 197 10.27 -19.77 -4.64
C ASN A 197 8.89 -19.26 -4.19
N PHE A 198 8.46 -19.76 -3.04
CA PHE A 198 7.15 -19.49 -2.44
C PHE A 198 7.40 -19.27 -0.94
N PHE A 199 7.41 -18.01 -0.50
CA PHE A 199 7.79 -17.59 0.83
C PHE A 199 6.55 -17.31 1.69
N CYS A 200 6.29 -18.18 2.68
CA CYS A 200 5.22 -17.99 3.66
C CYS A 200 5.67 -17.04 4.78
N ILE A 201 5.85 -15.76 4.44
CA ILE A 201 6.45 -14.73 5.32
C ILE A 201 5.73 -13.39 5.07
N PRO A 202 5.40 -12.60 6.11
CA PRO A 202 4.77 -11.30 5.92
C PRO A 202 5.78 -10.22 5.47
N LEU A 203 5.28 -9.19 4.78
CA LEU A 203 6.09 -8.12 4.19
C LEU A 203 6.99 -7.38 5.19
N GLN A 204 6.51 -7.13 6.42
CA GLN A 204 7.26 -6.42 7.44
C GLN A 204 8.51 -7.19 7.93
N GLU A 205 8.56 -8.51 7.77
CA GLU A 205 9.69 -9.37 8.17
C GLU A 205 10.59 -9.80 7.00
N PHE A 206 10.04 -9.84 5.78
CA PHE A 206 10.75 -10.39 4.63
C PHE A 206 12.04 -9.62 4.26
N THR A 207 13.12 -10.38 4.04
CA THR A 207 14.41 -9.90 3.50
C THR A 207 15.06 -10.99 2.64
N PRO A 208 14.91 -10.95 1.31
CA PRO A 208 15.47 -11.95 0.39
C PRO A 208 16.93 -11.67 0.04
N ALA A 209 17.54 -12.57 -0.74
CA ALA A 209 18.90 -12.43 -1.25
C ALA A 209 19.13 -11.08 -1.96
N ALA A 210 20.26 -10.44 -1.66
CA ALA A 210 20.66 -9.18 -2.27
C ALA A 210 20.85 -9.32 -3.79
N GLY A 211 20.42 -8.32 -4.56
CA GLY A 211 20.58 -8.29 -6.01
C GLY A 211 19.85 -9.40 -6.79
N ARG A 212 18.76 -9.98 -6.27
CA ARG A 212 18.02 -11.07 -6.94
C ARG A 212 17.04 -10.59 -8.01
N TYR A 213 16.35 -9.45 -7.83
CA TYR A 213 15.17 -9.10 -8.62
C TYR A 213 15.40 -7.95 -9.60
N ASP A 214 14.92 -8.09 -10.84
CA ASP A 214 14.81 -6.99 -11.80
C ASP A 214 13.56 -6.14 -11.50
N VAL A 215 12.46 -6.79 -11.06
CA VAL A 215 11.22 -6.13 -10.64
C VAL A 215 10.70 -6.72 -9.33
N ILE A 216 10.33 -5.85 -8.40
CA ILE A 216 9.53 -6.21 -7.22
C ILE A 216 8.13 -5.62 -7.42
N TRP A 217 7.14 -6.50 -7.61
CA TRP A 217 5.75 -6.14 -7.85
C TRP A 217 4.96 -6.21 -6.53
N VAL A 218 4.29 -5.12 -6.17
CA VAL A 218 3.55 -4.95 -4.92
C VAL A 218 2.15 -4.48 -5.29
N GLN A 219 1.12 -5.29 -5.05
CA GLN A 219 -0.24 -4.97 -5.47
C GLN A 219 -1.28 -5.38 -4.44
N TRP A 220 -2.16 -4.45 -4.05
CA TRP A 220 -3.27 -4.67 -3.10
C TRP A 220 -2.85 -5.39 -1.81
N CYS A 221 -1.73 -4.95 -1.24
CA CYS A 221 -1.14 -5.59 -0.05
C CYS A 221 -0.34 -4.63 0.83
N ILE A 222 0.17 -3.52 0.26
CA ILE A 222 0.94 -2.51 0.99
C ILE A 222 0.05 -1.66 1.92
N GLY A 223 -1.28 -1.79 1.79
CA GLY A 223 -2.28 -1.25 2.69
C GLY A 223 -2.22 -1.85 4.10
N HIS A 224 -1.80 -3.11 4.29
CA HIS A 224 -1.71 -3.71 5.63
C HIS A 224 -0.47 -3.28 6.43
N LEU A 225 0.54 -2.68 5.77
CA LEU A 225 1.71 -2.19 6.47
C LEU A 225 1.44 -0.86 7.17
N THR A 226 1.91 -0.74 8.42
CA THR A 226 2.09 0.55 9.08
C THR A 226 3.03 1.44 8.26
N ASP A 227 3.00 2.75 8.48
CA ASP A 227 3.87 3.69 7.77
C ASP A 227 5.37 3.44 7.98
N ASP A 228 5.76 2.97 9.16
CA ASP A 228 7.16 2.74 9.49
C ASP A 228 7.64 1.37 8.99
N ASP A 229 6.77 0.36 8.95
CA ASP A 229 7.06 -0.92 8.31
C ASP A 229 7.01 -0.83 6.79
N PHE A 230 6.18 0.05 6.21
CA PHE A 230 6.23 0.43 4.79
C PHE A 230 7.63 0.96 4.44
N VAL A 231 8.12 1.93 5.22
CA VAL A 231 9.44 2.53 5.01
C VAL A 231 10.55 1.50 5.24
N SER A 232 10.41 0.65 6.26
CA SER A 232 11.36 -0.42 6.57
C SER A 232 11.42 -1.50 5.50
N PHE A 233 10.27 -1.97 5.00
CA PHE A 233 10.16 -2.92 3.89
C PHE A 233 10.89 -2.41 2.65
N PHE A 234 10.57 -1.20 2.16
CA PHE A 234 11.26 -0.64 1.01
C PHE A 234 12.76 -0.39 1.30
N ASN A 235 13.13 -0.02 2.52
CA ASN A 235 14.54 0.12 2.90
C ASN A 235 15.33 -1.18 2.77
N ARG A 236 14.78 -2.32 3.20
CA ARG A 236 15.39 -3.65 3.01
C ARG A 236 15.35 -4.09 1.55
N ALA A 237 14.18 -3.99 0.92
CA ALA A 237 13.93 -4.48 -0.44
C ALA A 237 14.77 -3.76 -1.52
N LYS A 238 15.24 -2.53 -1.27
CA LYS A 238 16.22 -1.84 -2.14
C LYS A 238 17.50 -2.64 -2.36
N GLY A 239 18.00 -3.34 -1.34
CA GLY A 239 19.19 -4.19 -1.45
C GLY A 239 18.96 -5.44 -2.29
N CYS A 240 17.70 -5.80 -2.54
CA CYS A 240 17.29 -7.01 -3.25
C CYS A 240 17.13 -6.78 -4.76
N LEU A 241 17.16 -5.51 -5.22
CA LEU A 241 17.12 -5.16 -6.64
C LEU A 241 18.48 -5.37 -7.31
N LYS A 242 18.47 -5.93 -8.52
CA LYS A 242 19.57 -5.91 -9.47
C LYS A 242 19.88 -4.47 -9.92
N PRO A 243 21.10 -4.19 -10.43
CA PRO A 243 21.40 -2.91 -11.08
C PRO A 243 20.38 -2.58 -12.18
N GLY A 244 19.76 -1.39 -12.09
CA GLY A 244 18.71 -0.96 -13.01
C GLY A 244 17.30 -1.48 -12.71
N GLY A 245 17.13 -2.35 -11.71
CA GLY A 245 15.83 -2.86 -11.27
C GLY A 245 14.91 -1.79 -10.66
N PHE A 246 13.64 -2.13 -10.44
CA PHE A 246 12.64 -1.19 -9.93
C PHE A 246 11.51 -1.86 -9.15
N PHE A 247 10.77 -1.07 -8.38
CA PHE A 247 9.51 -1.48 -7.79
C PHE A 247 8.35 -1.07 -8.69
N VAL A 248 7.30 -1.90 -8.73
CA VAL A 248 5.96 -1.46 -9.14
C VAL A 248 5.04 -1.57 -7.94
N VAL A 249 4.42 -0.46 -7.55
CA VAL A 249 3.34 -0.44 -6.54
C VAL A 249 2.04 -0.17 -7.29
N LYS A 250 1.06 -1.07 -7.20
CA LYS A 250 -0.27 -0.90 -7.79
C LYS A 250 -1.33 -0.99 -6.70
N GLU A 251 -1.96 0.14 -6.38
CA GLU A 251 -2.74 0.22 -5.14
C GLU A 251 -3.99 1.10 -5.29
N ASN A 252 -4.98 0.84 -4.44
CA ASN A 252 -6.13 1.71 -4.21
C ASN A 252 -5.65 3.10 -3.77
N ASN A 253 -6.31 4.17 -4.23
CA ASN A 253 -5.99 5.53 -3.79
C ASN A 253 -7.22 6.22 -3.21
N ALA A 254 -7.10 6.66 -1.96
CA ALA A 254 -8.06 7.56 -1.34
C ALA A 254 -8.07 8.90 -2.08
N LYS A 255 -9.26 9.51 -2.18
CA LYS A 255 -9.45 10.80 -2.86
C LYS A 255 -8.68 11.95 -2.20
N ARG A 256 -8.51 11.87 -0.88
CA ARG A 256 -7.74 12.76 0.02
C ARG A 256 -7.33 11.95 1.25
N GLY A 257 -6.28 12.37 1.96
CA GLY A 257 -5.99 11.81 3.27
C GLY A 257 -5.71 10.31 3.23
N PHE A 258 -6.38 9.58 4.12
CA PHE A 258 -6.50 8.14 4.11
C PHE A 258 -7.92 7.67 4.45
N VAL A 259 -8.20 6.42 4.09
CA VAL A 259 -9.32 5.63 4.63
C VAL A 259 -8.71 4.43 5.36
N LEU A 260 -9.01 4.28 6.64
CA LEU A 260 -8.68 3.10 7.43
C LEU A 260 -9.82 2.10 7.28
N ASP A 261 -9.53 0.83 6.99
CA ASP A 261 -10.54 -0.22 7.06
C ASP A 261 -10.35 -1.07 8.31
N LYS A 262 -11.44 -1.17 9.09
CA LYS A 262 -11.52 -1.90 10.35
C LYS A 262 -11.86 -3.39 10.15
N GLU A 263 -12.25 -3.80 8.94
CA GLU A 263 -12.59 -5.20 8.65
C GLU A 263 -11.36 -6.04 8.27
N ASP A 264 -10.56 -5.58 7.31
CA ASP A 264 -9.35 -6.27 6.83
C ASP A 264 -8.03 -5.75 7.46
N HIS A 265 -8.14 -4.80 8.39
CA HIS A 265 -7.02 -4.11 9.03
C HIS A 265 -6.02 -3.57 7.98
N SER A 266 -6.50 -2.67 7.13
CA SER A 266 -5.71 -2.02 6.08
C SER A 266 -5.91 -0.50 6.06
N ILE A 267 -5.02 0.21 5.37
CA ILE A 267 -5.15 1.65 5.10
C ILE A 267 -5.01 1.96 3.61
N THR A 268 -6.08 2.47 3.02
CA THR A 268 -6.07 3.05 1.67
C THR A 268 -5.58 4.50 1.75
N ARG A 269 -4.35 4.75 1.27
CA ARG A 269 -3.70 6.07 1.30
C ARG A 269 -3.98 6.87 0.03
N SER A 270 -3.87 8.20 0.08
CA SER A 270 -4.00 9.06 -1.12
C SER A 270 -2.68 9.21 -1.90
N ASP A 271 -2.75 9.65 -3.16
CA ASP A 271 -1.58 9.85 -4.03
C ASP A 271 -0.49 10.80 -3.44
N PRO A 272 -0.84 11.94 -2.79
CA PRO A 272 0.15 12.77 -2.10
C PRO A 272 0.82 12.06 -0.91
N TYR A 273 0.04 11.29 -0.14
CA TYR A 273 0.51 10.53 1.02
C TYR A 273 1.44 9.39 0.58
N PHE A 274 1.09 8.59 -0.43
CA PHE A 274 2.01 7.62 -1.04
C PHE A 274 3.31 8.29 -1.51
N LYS A 275 3.24 9.46 -2.16
CA LYS A 275 4.44 10.22 -2.57
C LYS A 275 5.27 10.72 -1.39
N GLN A 276 4.67 11.01 -0.25
CA GLN A 276 5.41 11.33 0.98
C GLN A 276 6.15 10.09 1.51
N LEU A 277 5.49 8.93 1.54
CA LEU A 277 6.11 7.67 1.96
C LEU A 277 7.25 7.25 1.02
N PHE A 278 7.07 7.31 -0.30
CA PHE A 278 8.16 7.01 -1.24
C PHE A 278 9.40 7.90 -1.00
N ARG A 279 9.20 9.20 -0.69
CA ARG A 279 10.30 10.10 -0.30
C ARG A 279 10.95 9.69 1.02
N ARG A 280 10.18 9.27 2.03
CA ARG A 280 10.70 8.72 3.30
C ARG A 280 11.54 7.45 3.07
N CYS A 281 11.17 6.61 2.10
CA CYS A 281 11.97 5.45 1.67
C CYS A 281 13.25 5.84 0.89
N GLY A 282 13.47 7.12 0.57
CA GLY A 282 14.52 7.54 -0.36
C GLY A 282 14.33 6.99 -1.78
N LEU A 283 13.10 6.67 -2.17
CA LEU A 283 12.75 6.21 -3.51
C LEU A 283 12.30 7.37 -4.39
N HIS A 284 12.64 7.28 -5.67
CA HIS A 284 12.25 8.25 -6.67
C HIS A 284 11.10 7.73 -7.52
N LEU A 285 10.11 8.59 -7.78
CA LEU A 285 8.99 8.27 -8.64
C LEU A 285 9.41 8.40 -10.11
N TYR A 286 9.54 7.27 -10.80
CA TYR A 286 9.96 7.19 -12.20
C TYR A 286 8.80 7.37 -13.17
N ARG A 287 7.67 6.69 -12.92
CA ARG A 287 6.47 6.74 -13.79
C ARG A 287 5.20 6.50 -12.97
N THR A 288 4.08 7.04 -13.42
CA THR A 288 2.75 6.73 -12.89
C THR A 288 1.78 6.40 -14.01
N LYS A 289 0.75 5.62 -13.69
CA LYS A 289 -0.38 5.35 -14.59
C LYS A 289 -1.64 5.04 -13.77
N ASP A 290 -2.75 5.72 -14.08
CA ASP A 290 -4.05 5.35 -13.52
C ASP A 290 -4.58 4.10 -14.21
N GLN A 291 -5.16 3.19 -13.44
CA GLN A 291 -5.96 2.08 -13.96
C GLN A 291 -7.22 2.61 -14.67
N LYS A 292 -7.73 1.85 -15.64
CA LYS A 292 -8.97 2.13 -16.39
C LYS A 292 -9.81 0.87 -16.51
N GLY A 293 -11.11 1.00 -16.78
CA GLY A 293 -12.01 -0.15 -16.93
C GLY A 293 -12.33 -0.90 -15.63
N LEU A 294 -12.16 -0.24 -14.48
CA LEU A 294 -12.76 -0.70 -13.22
C LEU A 294 -14.15 -0.05 -13.05
N PRO A 295 -15.07 -0.66 -12.29
CA PRO A 295 -16.32 -0.04 -11.87
C PRO A 295 -16.13 1.30 -11.14
N GLU A 296 -17.12 2.20 -11.20
CA GLU A 296 -17.02 3.57 -10.65
C GLU A 296 -17.16 3.63 -9.12
N GLU A 297 -17.73 2.58 -8.53
CA GLU A 297 -17.90 2.37 -7.09
C GLU A 297 -16.59 1.99 -6.38
N LEU A 298 -15.58 1.49 -7.10
CA LEU A 298 -14.28 1.15 -6.53
C LEU A 298 -13.38 2.38 -6.34
N PHE A 299 -12.42 2.27 -5.42
CA PHE A 299 -11.33 3.25 -5.32
C PHE A 299 -10.58 3.38 -6.64
N ALA A 300 -10.11 4.60 -6.95
CA ALA A 300 -9.25 4.82 -8.09
C ALA A 300 -7.90 4.10 -7.89
N VAL A 301 -7.59 3.11 -8.72
CA VAL A 301 -6.32 2.36 -8.64
C VAL A 301 -5.22 3.08 -9.45
N LYS A 302 -4.02 3.20 -8.86
CA LYS A 302 -2.85 3.80 -9.54
C LYS A 302 -1.62 2.89 -9.43
N MET A 303 -0.89 2.82 -10.54
CA MET A 303 0.43 2.20 -10.64
C MET A 303 1.53 3.25 -10.49
N TYR A 304 2.53 2.95 -9.67
CA TYR A 304 3.73 3.73 -9.43
C TYR A 304 4.96 2.87 -9.76
N ALA A 305 5.84 3.36 -10.63
CA ALA A 305 7.17 2.78 -10.82
C ALA A 305 8.17 3.57 -9.99
N LEU A 306 8.92 2.88 -9.10
CA LEU A 306 9.83 3.51 -8.14
C LEU A 306 11.26 3.03 -8.33
N THR A 307 12.22 3.93 -8.14
CA THR A 307 13.65 3.70 -8.39
C THR A 307 14.53 4.11 -7.22
N VAL A 308 15.71 3.47 -7.14
CA VAL A 308 16.79 3.84 -6.20
C VAL A 308 17.69 4.93 -6.77
N ASP A 309 17.84 4.95 -8.10
CA ASP A 309 18.51 5.97 -8.87
C ASP A 309 17.57 7.15 -9.15
N THR A 310 18.13 8.36 -9.17
CA THR A 310 17.38 9.56 -9.53
C THR A 310 17.03 9.54 -11.02
N PRO A 311 15.74 9.63 -11.41
CA PRO A 311 15.33 9.59 -12.80
C PRO A 311 16.07 10.63 -13.65
N PRO A 312 16.45 10.31 -14.89
CA PRO A 312 17.09 11.27 -15.78
C PRO A 312 16.24 12.54 -15.89
N LYS A 313 16.86 13.71 -15.67
CA LYS A 313 16.16 14.99 -15.88
C LYS A 313 15.82 15.12 -17.36
N ILE A 314 14.59 14.77 -17.74
CA ILE A 314 14.04 15.04 -19.06
C ILE A 314 13.98 16.57 -19.21
N HIS A 315 15.03 17.15 -19.80
CA HIS A 315 14.97 18.50 -20.33
C HIS A 315 13.94 18.49 -21.45
N ARG A 316 12.68 18.81 -21.10
CA ARG A 316 11.65 19.17 -22.07
C ARG A 316 12.14 20.40 -22.83
N THR A 317 12.81 20.16 -23.95
CA THR A 317 13.00 21.16 -24.99
C THR A 317 11.61 21.67 -25.34
N ARG A 318 11.32 22.92 -24.96
CA ARG A 318 10.10 23.59 -25.41
C ARG A 318 10.13 23.57 -26.93
N SER A 319 9.29 22.72 -27.53
CA SER A 319 8.90 22.90 -28.92
C SER A 319 8.48 24.35 -29.08
N LYS A 320 9.14 25.07 -29.98
CA LYS A 320 8.72 26.42 -30.37
C LYS A 320 7.49 26.28 -31.28
N THR A 321 6.37 25.88 -30.72
CA THR A 321 5.07 26.10 -31.36
C THR A 321 4.86 27.59 -31.47
N GLN A 322 5.11 28.14 -32.67
CA GLN A 322 4.66 29.47 -33.02
C GLN A 322 3.13 29.49 -32.88
N SER A 323 2.65 30.28 -31.92
CA SER A 323 1.23 30.64 -31.86
C SER A 323 0.89 31.42 -33.12
N ASN A 324 0.04 30.83 -33.97
CA ASN A 324 -0.55 31.54 -35.09
C ASN A 324 -1.36 32.72 -34.53
N ARG A 325 -0.95 33.95 -34.88
CA ARG A 325 -1.72 35.16 -34.60
C ARG A 325 -2.68 35.41 -35.76
N PRO A 326 -4.01 35.34 -35.57
CA PRO A 326 -4.93 35.78 -36.60
C PRO A 326 -4.76 37.29 -36.83
N GLN A 327 -4.63 37.70 -38.09
CA GLN A 327 -4.72 39.10 -38.48
C GLN A 327 -6.14 39.43 -38.95
N ILE A 328 -6.57 40.67 -38.69
CA ILE A 328 -7.84 41.19 -39.19
C ILE A 328 -7.68 41.46 -40.69
N ILE A 329 -8.53 40.82 -41.50
CA ILE A 329 -8.67 41.11 -42.93
C ILE A 329 -9.25 42.53 -43.06
N LYS A 330 -8.62 43.38 -43.88
CA LYS A 330 -9.10 44.72 -44.21
C LYS A 330 -9.90 44.71 -45.50
#